data_AF-A0A2H3ITK2-F1
#
_entry.id   AF-A0A2H3ITK2-F1
#
_cell.length_a   1.000
_cell.length_b   1.000
_cell.length_c   1.000
_cell.angle_alpha   90.00
_cell.angle_beta   90.00
_cell.angle_gamma   90.00
#
_symmetry.space_group_name_H-M   'P 1'
#
loop_
_entity.id
_entity.type
_entity.pdbx_description
1 polymer ?
#
loop_
_entity_poly.entity_id
_entity_poly.type
_entity_poly.pdbx_seq_one_letter_code
_entity_poly.pdbx_strand_id
1 'polypeptide(L)'
;WAVGLWAKVKSKEKEWISAYSMPPFELPDLRFVEAVLAVKSRTSDEPMEAYMLEEVISANNGGFCKYLNNDSVIPHQFNDPVDMALADYLAYTQHAQYWLTGKMAFVTDYQGESTIATFVITHEVY
;
A
#
# COMPACT_ATOMS: atom_id res chain seq x y z
N TRP A 1 -0.54 -2.57 -10.66
CA TRP A 1 0.44 -1.49 -10.93
C TRP A 1 0.97 -0.83 -9.66
N ALA A 2 0.19 -0.73 -8.57
CA ALA A 2 0.67 -0.32 -7.25
C ALA A 2 1.94 -1.06 -6.79
N VAL A 3 1.99 -2.39 -6.99
CA VAL A 3 3.20 -3.21 -6.76
C VAL A 3 4.43 -2.69 -7.52
N GLY A 4 4.25 -2.17 -8.74
CA GLY A 4 5.33 -1.58 -9.53
C GLY A 4 5.82 -0.24 -8.98
N LEU A 5 4.91 0.61 -8.47
CA LEU A 5 5.27 1.85 -7.78
C LEU A 5 6.02 1.55 -6.47
N TRP A 6 5.58 0.54 -5.73
CA TRP A 6 6.26 0.07 -4.53
C TRP A 6 7.65 -0.46 -4.83
N ALA A 7 7.80 -1.29 -5.86
CA ALA A 7 9.10 -1.78 -6.31
C ALA A 7 10.06 -0.64 -6.67
N LYS A 8 9.56 0.45 -7.28
CA LYS A 8 10.38 1.65 -7.55
C LYS A 8 10.89 2.31 -6.26
N VAL A 9 10.03 2.49 -5.25
CA VAL A 9 10.45 3.05 -3.94
C VAL A 9 11.48 2.13 -3.29
N LYS A 10 11.20 0.83 -3.18
CA LYS A 10 12.12 -0.15 -2.60
C LYS A 10 13.46 -0.22 -3.33
N SER A 11 13.47 -0.09 -4.66
CA SER A 11 14.71 0.00 -5.44
C SER A 11 15.52 1.23 -5.03
N LYS A 12 14.85 2.37 -4.83
CA LYS A 12 15.53 3.62 -4.47
C LYS A 12 16.05 3.63 -3.05
N GLU A 13 15.33 3.01 -2.11
CA GLU A 13 15.83 2.73 -0.76
C GLU A 13 17.09 1.87 -0.79
N LYS A 14 17.09 0.78 -1.56
CA LYS A 14 18.27 -0.10 -1.70
C LYS A 14 19.48 0.64 -2.25
N GLU A 15 19.30 1.45 -3.28
CA GLU A 15 20.38 2.30 -3.83
C GLU A 15 20.92 3.26 -2.76
N TRP A 16 20.03 3.89 -2.00
CA TRP A 16 20.42 4.85 -0.95
C TRP A 16 21.17 4.17 0.19
N ILE A 17 20.67 3.03 0.69
CA ILE A 17 21.32 2.23 1.72
C ILE A 17 22.70 1.75 1.27
N SER A 18 22.83 1.32 0.01
CA SER A 18 24.11 0.92 -0.55
C SER A 18 25.12 2.07 -0.61
N ALA A 19 24.66 3.31 -0.80
CA ALA A 19 25.52 4.49 -0.89
C ALA A 19 25.85 5.12 0.47
N TYR A 20 24.91 5.07 1.42
CA TYR A 20 24.94 5.87 2.65
C TYR A 20 24.80 5.07 3.94
N SER A 21 24.71 3.73 3.87
CA SER A 21 24.43 2.81 4.98
C SER A 21 22.97 2.83 5.46
N MET A 22 22.66 1.96 6.43
CA MET A 22 21.30 1.81 6.97
C MET A 22 20.83 3.08 7.70
N PRO A 23 19.56 3.48 7.54
CA PRO A 23 19.00 4.57 8.34
C PRO A 23 18.99 4.22 9.84
N PRO A 24 18.97 5.23 10.73
CA PRO A 24 18.92 5.02 12.18
C PRO A 24 17.53 4.62 12.70
N PHE A 25 16.65 4.13 11.82
CA PHE A 25 15.30 3.67 12.12
C PHE A 25 14.99 2.39 11.33
N GLU A 26 14.07 1.58 11.84
CA GLU A 26 13.65 0.34 11.18
C GLU A 26 12.78 0.66 9.96
N LEU A 27 13.07 0.01 8.83
CA LEU A 27 12.23 0.09 7.65
C LEU A 27 11.16 -1.00 7.74
N PRO A 28 9.87 -0.65 7.65
CA PRO A 28 8.80 -1.64 7.64
C PRO A 28 8.96 -2.62 6.47
N ASP A 29 8.82 -3.91 6.78
CA ASP A 29 8.70 -4.97 5.78
C ASP A 29 7.22 -5.20 5.47
N LEU A 30 6.76 -4.53 4.42
CA LEU A 30 5.35 -4.55 4.00
C LEU A 30 5.23 -5.14 2.60
N ARG A 31 4.10 -5.81 2.37
CA ARG A 31 3.65 -6.25 1.06
C ARG A 31 2.19 -5.89 0.82
N PHE A 32 1.82 -5.85 -0.45
CA PHE A 32 0.41 -5.87 -0.83
C PHE A 32 -0.14 -7.29 -0.73
N VAL A 33 -1.42 -7.40 -0.40
CA VAL A 33 -2.17 -8.63 -0.58
C VAL A 33 -2.24 -9.03 -2.05
N GLU A 34 -2.23 -10.32 -2.29
CA GLU A 34 -2.58 -10.85 -3.60
C GLU A 34 -4.08 -10.70 -3.83
N ALA A 35 -4.43 -10.25 -5.04
CA ALA A 35 -5.81 -10.10 -5.48
C ALA A 35 -6.00 -10.86 -6.80
N VAL A 36 -7.13 -11.56 -6.93
CA VAL A 36 -7.48 -12.33 -8.12
C VAL A 36 -8.89 -12.03 -8.59
N LEU A 37 -9.12 -12.08 -9.90
CA LEU A 37 -10.45 -11.98 -10.49
C LEU A 37 -11.09 -13.37 -10.55
N ALA A 38 -12.15 -13.59 -9.79
CA ALA A 38 -12.99 -14.77 -9.88
C ALA A 38 -14.20 -14.47 -10.75
N VAL A 39 -14.48 -15.33 -11.73
CA VAL A 39 -15.67 -15.24 -12.58
C VAL A 39 -16.56 -16.43 -12.27
N LYS A 40 -17.81 -16.17 -11.91
CA LYS A 40 -18.79 -17.23 -11.64
C LYS A 40 -19.10 -17.97 -12.95
N SER A 41 -19.04 -19.29 -12.90
CA SER A 41 -19.51 -20.13 -14.01
C SER A 41 -21.01 -19.91 -14.21
N ARG A 42 -21.43 -19.66 -15.45
CA ARG A 42 -22.81 -19.32 -15.79
C ARG A 42 -23.38 -20.23 -16.88
N THR A 43 -24.71 -20.32 -16.92
CA THR A 43 -25.44 -20.76 -18.12
C THR A 43 -25.65 -19.56 -19.07
N SER A 44 -26.17 -19.78 -20.28
CA SER A 44 -26.28 -18.73 -21.31
C SER A 44 -27.13 -17.52 -20.90
N ASP A 45 -28.07 -17.72 -19.99
CA ASP A 45 -29.13 -16.76 -19.68
C ASP A 45 -28.83 -15.93 -18.42
N GLU A 46 -27.72 -16.24 -17.71
CA GLU A 46 -27.32 -15.53 -16.50
C GLU A 46 -26.33 -14.39 -16.80
N PRO A 47 -26.45 -13.25 -16.08
CA PRO A 47 -25.46 -12.19 -16.16
C PRO A 47 -24.09 -12.69 -15.72
N MET A 48 -23.03 -12.14 -16.32
CA MET A 48 -21.67 -12.45 -15.90
C MET A 48 -21.42 -11.80 -14.54
N GLU A 49 -21.18 -12.62 -13.53
CA GLU A 49 -20.78 -12.17 -12.19
C GLU A 49 -19.26 -12.34 -12.05
N ALA A 50 -18.58 -11.26 -11.67
CA ALA A 50 -17.16 -11.27 -11.37
C ALA A 50 -16.92 -10.67 -10.00
N TYR A 51 -15.95 -11.24 -9.28
CA TYR A 51 -15.58 -10.88 -7.93
C TYR A 51 -14.07 -10.67 -7.88
N MET A 52 -13.63 -9.71 -7.08
CA MET A 52 -12.24 -9.62 -6.67
C MET A 52 -12.09 -10.39 -5.36
N LEU A 53 -11.21 -11.39 -5.35
CA LEU A 53 -10.87 -12.15 -4.15
C LEU A 53 -9.49 -11.72 -3.68
N GLU A 54 -9.32 -11.58 -2.38
CA GLU A 54 -8.07 -11.18 -1.76
C GLU A 54 -7.74 -12.13 -0.60
N GLU A 55 -6.47 -12.14 -0.21
CA GLU A 55 -6.03 -12.83 0.99
C GLU A 55 -6.78 -12.32 2.23
N VAL A 56 -7.29 -13.25 3.06
CA VAL A 56 -7.88 -12.89 4.34
C VAL A 56 -6.76 -12.54 5.31
N ILE A 57 -6.71 -11.28 5.73
CA ILE A 57 -5.82 -10.84 6.79
C ILE A 57 -6.45 -11.22 8.13
N SER A 58 -5.86 -12.21 8.80
CA SER A 58 -6.29 -12.60 10.14
C SER A 58 -5.86 -11.53 11.14
N ALA A 59 -6.78 -10.63 11.48
CA ALA A 59 -6.56 -9.56 12.44
C ALA A 59 -6.30 -10.13 13.85
N ASN A 60 -5.06 -10.53 14.10
CA ASN A 60 -4.62 -11.10 15.36
C ASN A 60 -3.73 -10.05 16.03
N ASN A 61 -4.35 -9.21 16.86
CA ASN A 61 -3.74 -8.15 17.69
C ASN A 61 -3.55 -6.75 17.06
N GLY A 62 -4.53 -6.23 16.31
CA GLY A 62 -4.49 -4.81 15.91
C GLY A 62 -5.73 -4.32 15.17
N GLY A 63 -6.44 -5.24 14.51
CA GLY A 63 -7.57 -4.86 13.67
C GLY A 63 -7.10 -4.25 12.34
N PHE A 64 -8.04 -4.07 11.43
CA PHE A 64 -7.78 -3.43 10.15
C PHE A 64 -7.80 -1.92 10.34
N CYS A 65 -6.67 -1.27 10.05
CA CYS A 65 -6.44 0.15 10.25
C CYS A 65 -6.26 0.87 8.92
N LYS A 66 -6.66 2.14 8.88
CA LYS A 66 -6.42 3.03 7.77
C LYS A 66 -5.29 4.00 8.13
N TYR A 67 -4.15 3.85 7.48
CA TYR A 67 -2.93 4.62 7.76
C TYR A 67 -2.89 5.95 7.00
N LEU A 68 -3.47 6.00 5.81
CA LEU A 68 -3.53 7.22 4.99
C LEU A 68 -4.87 7.29 4.27
N ASN A 69 -5.47 8.48 4.20
CA ASN A 69 -6.69 8.70 3.44
C ASN A 69 -6.40 9.07 1.99
N ASN A 70 -7.33 8.77 1.10
CA ASN A 70 -7.25 9.18 -0.30
C ASN A 70 -7.45 10.68 -0.54
N ASP A 71 -7.94 11.42 0.45
CA ASP A 71 -8.23 12.86 0.39
C ASP A 71 -7.23 13.75 1.13
N SER A 72 -6.23 13.15 1.79
CA SER A 72 -5.27 13.86 2.63
C SER A 72 -3.87 13.25 2.54
N VAL A 73 -2.86 14.12 2.47
CA VAL A 73 -1.44 13.72 2.56
C VAL A 73 -0.98 13.55 4.01
N ILE A 74 -1.83 13.88 4.98
CA ILE A 74 -1.51 13.78 6.41
C ILE A 74 -1.82 12.35 6.87
N PRO A 75 -0.83 11.60 7.39
CA PRO A 75 -1.05 10.25 7.90
C PRO A 75 -1.99 10.26 9.11
N HIS A 76 -2.71 9.16 9.30
CA HIS A 76 -3.55 8.97 10.46
C HIS A 76 -2.71 9.00 11.74
N GLN A 77 -3.25 9.61 12.80
CA GLN A 77 -2.54 9.78 14.06
C GLN A 77 -2.90 8.62 14.99
N PHE A 78 -1.91 7.84 15.38
CA PHE A 78 -2.07 6.69 16.28
C PHE A 78 -1.49 6.99 17.66
N ASN A 79 -2.02 6.35 18.70
CA ASN A 79 -1.38 6.39 20.03
C ASN A 79 -0.22 5.39 20.12
N ASP A 80 -0.25 4.33 19.31
CA ASP A 80 0.82 3.35 19.23
C ASP A 80 1.98 3.90 18.36
N PRO A 81 3.22 3.99 18.90
CA PRO A 81 4.36 4.49 18.14
C PRO A 81 4.71 3.66 16.90
N VAL A 82 4.43 2.36 16.90
CA VAL A 82 4.70 1.47 15.77
C VAL A 82 3.75 1.77 14.62
N ASP A 83 2.45 1.90 14.91
CA ASP A 83 1.46 2.27 13.89
C ASP A 83 1.69 3.70 13.38
N MET A 84 2.12 4.62 14.24
CA MET A 84 2.49 5.98 13.84
C MET A 84 3.70 5.97 12.88
N ALA A 85 4.77 5.25 13.22
CA ALA A 85 5.94 5.12 12.36
C ALA A 85 5.61 4.47 11.01
N LEU A 86 4.70 3.49 11.01
CA LEU A 86 4.17 2.86 9.81
C LEU A 86 3.37 3.86 8.96
N ALA A 87 2.49 4.66 9.57
CA ALA A 87 1.72 5.68 8.87
C ALA A 87 2.63 6.73 8.21
N ASP A 88 3.65 7.20 8.94
CA ASP A 88 4.64 8.15 8.42
C ASP A 88 5.46 7.55 7.27
N TYR A 89 5.91 6.30 7.40
CA TYR A 89 6.61 5.60 6.34
C TYR A 89 5.73 5.46 5.08
N LEU A 90 4.45 5.09 5.23
CA LEU A 90 3.51 4.98 4.12
C LEU A 90 3.27 6.34 3.44
N ALA A 91 3.14 7.43 4.21
CA ALA A 91 3.06 8.79 3.66
C ALA A 91 4.33 9.18 2.90
N TYR A 92 5.51 8.82 3.42
CA TYR A 92 6.77 8.98 2.69
C TYR A 92 6.74 8.22 1.35
N THR A 93 6.28 6.97 1.32
CA THR A 93 6.27 6.19 0.07
C THR A 93 5.35 6.80 -0.98
N GLN A 94 4.18 7.34 -0.57
CA GLN A 94 3.30 8.09 -1.46
C GLN A 94 4.04 9.29 -2.08
N HIS A 95 4.71 10.08 -1.24
CA HIS A 95 5.46 11.26 -1.68
C HIS A 95 6.61 10.88 -2.62
N ALA A 96 7.35 9.83 -2.30
CA ALA A 96 8.42 9.30 -3.14
C ALA A 96 7.90 8.83 -4.49
N GLN A 97 6.78 8.10 -4.54
CA GLN A 97 6.16 7.65 -5.80
C GLN A 97 5.76 8.83 -6.68
N TYR A 98 5.14 9.86 -6.09
CA TYR A 98 4.77 11.07 -6.82
C TYR A 98 5.99 11.67 -7.53
N TRP A 99 7.12 11.84 -6.85
CA TRP A 99 8.33 12.39 -7.49
C TRP A 99 8.99 11.42 -8.47
N LEU A 100 9.10 10.13 -8.12
CA LEU A 100 9.75 9.11 -8.95
C LEU A 100 9.01 8.82 -10.26
N THR A 101 7.72 9.12 -10.31
CA THR A 101 6.89 8.99 -11.52
C THR A 101 6.81 10.28 -12.32
N GLY A 102 7.55 11.32 -11.96
CA GLY A 102 7.43 12.63 -12.60
C GLY A 102 6.06 13.27 -12.35
N LYS A 103 5.48 13.04 -11.17
CA LYS A 103 4.18 13.55 -10.71
C LYS A 103 2.96 12.88 -11.35
N MET A 104 3.16 11.78 -12.07
CA MET A 104 2.10 11.11 -12.83
C MET A 104 1.26 10.16 -11.98
N ALA A 105 1.87 9.51 -10.98
CA ALA A 105 1.18 8.46 -10.22
C ALA A 105 1.72 8.30 -8.80
N PHE A 106 0.81 8.00 -7.88
CA PHE A 106 1.12 7.58 -6.52
C PHE A 106 0.02 6.68 -5.96
N VAL A 107 0.38 5.93 -4.93
CA VAL A 107 -0.53 5.13 -4.11
C VAL A 107 -1.04 5.98 -2.95
N THR A 108 -2.33 5.91 -2.68
CA THR A 108 -2.96 6.44 -1.49
C THR A 108 -3.92 5.42 -0.89
N ASP A 109 -4.65 5.82 0.13
CA ASP A 109 -5.63 4.98 0.82
C ASP A 109 -5.02 3.75 1.51
N TYR A 110 -3.77 3.86 1.96
CA TYR A 110 -3.06 2.77 2.60
C TYR A 110 -3.82 2.28 3.84
N GLN A 111 -4.22 1.02 3.83
CA GLN A 111 -5.00 0.38 4.90
C GLN A 111 -4.65 -1.10 4.99
N GLY A 112 -4.77 -1.67 6.19
CA GLY A 112 -4.42 -3.06 6.45
C GLY A 112 -4.08 -3.31 7.92
N GLU A 113 -3.25 -4.32 8.17
CA GLU A 113 -2.71 -4.63 9.49
C GLU A 113 -1.19 -4.37 9.49
N SER A 114 -0.56 -4.19 10.65
CA SER A 114 0.79 -3.64 10.82
C SER A 114 1.91 -4.21 9.92
N THR A 115 1.74 -5.39 9.32
CA THR A 115 2.70 -6.00 8.37
C THR A 115 2.16 -6.22 6.95
N ILE A 116 0.88 -6.00 6.69
CA ILE A 116 0.20 -6.29 5.42
C ILE A 116 -0.70 -5.11 5.03
N ALA A 117 -0.44 -4.49 3.87
CA ALA A 117 -1.31 -3.49 3.28
C ALA A 117 -2.29 -4.14 2.29
N THR A 118 -3.57 -3.78 2.37
CA THR A 118 -4.67 -4.52 1.73
C THR A 118 -5.38 -3.76 0.63
N PHE A 119 -5.40 -2.42 0.66
CA PHE A 119 -6.10 -1.67 -0.37
C PHE A 119 -5.39 -0.36 -0.67
N VAL A 120 -5.46 -0.01 -1.96
CA VAL A 120 -4.72 1.07 -2.57
C VAL A 120 -5.65 1.73 -3.58
N ILE A 121 -6.04 2.96 -3.30
CA ILE A 121 -6.56 3.83 -4.35
C ILE A 121 -5.37 4.51 -4.98
N THR A 122 -5.41 4.58 -6.28
CA THR A 122 -4.34 5.16 -7.05
C THR A 122 -4.84 6.34 -7.84
N HIS A 123 -4.11 7.44 -7.76
CA HIS A 123 -4.39 8.62 -8.56
C HIS A 123 -3.43 8.68 -9.75
N GLU A 124 -4.00 8.74 -10.95
CA GLU A 124 -3.30 9.21 -12.14
C GLU A 124 -3.56 10.71 -12.27
N VAL A 125 -2.50 11.51 -12.28
CA VAL A 125 -2.62 12.95 -12.50
C VAL A 125 -2.46 13.18 -14.00
N TYR A 126 -3.59 13.42 -14.69
CA TYR A 126 -3.62 13.81 -16.10
C TYR A 126 -3.42 15.32 -16.26
#